data_AF-A0A3N5QW04-F1
#
_entry.id   AF-A0A3N5QW04-F1
#
_cell.length_a   1.000
_cell.length_b   1.000
_cell.length_c   1.000
_cell.angle_alpha   90.00
_cell.angle_beta   90.00
_cell.angle_gamma   90.00
#
_symmetry.space_group_name_H-M   'P 1'
#
loop_
_entity.id
_entity.type
_entity.pdbx_description
1 polymer ?
#
loop_
_entity_poly.entity_id
_entity_poly.type
_entity_poly.pdbx_seq_one_letter_code
_entity_poly.pdbx_strand_id
1 'polypeptide(L)'
;MLHCQNCGKTAQLDDLFCGFCGTKLGGEPFGETQERLDLVAIQYRLAIIYLKKGDYRHAVEKFKKILQKEPNNIQVKELLTQTEQAIKKSQLREQVGS
;
A
#
# COMPACT_ATOMS: atom_id res chain seq x y z
N MET A 1 39.44 -7.14 11.81
CA MET A 1 39.92 -6.87 10.45
C MET A 1 39.69 -8.15 9.65
N LEU A 2 38.86 -8.10 8.60
CA LEU A 2 38.52 -9.26 7.77
C LEU A 2 39.33 -9.20 6.48
N HIS A 3 39.64 -10.33 5.86
CA HIS A 3 40.17 -10.35 4.50
C HIS A 3 39.05 -10.66 3.51
N CYS A 4 38.93 -9.85 2.45
CA CYS A 4 38.02 -10.11 1.35
C CYS A 4 38.39 -11.43 0.68
N GLN A 5 37.47 -12.40 0.67
CA GLN A 5 37.72 -13.72 0.09
C GLN A 5 37.87 -13.68 -1.44
N ASN A 6 37.43 -12.61 -2.09
CA ASN A 6 37.52 -12.47 -3.55
C ASN A 6 38.84 -11.83 -4.02
N CYS A 7 39.31 -10.76 -3.36
CA CYS A 7 40.52 -10.05 -3.79
C CYS A 7 41.67 -10.06 -2.78
N GLY A 8 41.51 -10.73 -1.63
CA GLY A 8 42.52 -10.88 -0.58
C GLY A 8 42.83 -9.62 0.23
N LYS A 9 42.25 -8.47 -0.15
CA LYS A 9 42.50 -7.19 0.53
C LYS A 9 41.83 -7.15 1.90
N THR A 10 42.47 -6.42 2.79
CA THR A 10 42.00 -6.21 4.13
C THR A 10 40.82 -5.25 4.14
N ALA A 11 39.72 -5.67 4.74
CA ALA A 11 38.48 -4.92 4.91
C ALA A 11 38.17 -4.71 6.40
N GLN A 12 37.45 -3.64 6.70
CA GLN A 12 36.93 -3.39 8.03
C GLN A 12 35.73 -4.30 8.31
N LEU A 13 35.46 -4.57 9.59
CA LEU A 13 34.38 -5.49 9.99
C LEU A 13 33.00 -4.92 9.62
N ASP A 14 32.87 -3.58 9.59
CA ASP A 14 31.67 -2.83 9.23
C ASP A 14 31.53 -2.58 7.71
N ASP A 15 32.48 -2.99 6.88
CA ASP A 15 32.41 -2.76 5.43
C ASP A 15 31.37 -3.69 4.78
N LEU A 16 30.29 -3.11 4.24
CA LEU A 16 29.25 -3.85 3.49
C LEU A 16 29.79 -4.41 2.16
N PHE A 17 30.71 -3.67 1.54
CA PHE A 17 31.37 -4.01 0.28
C PHE A 17 32.87 -3.76 0.38
N CYS A 18 33.66 -4.58 -0.31
CA CYS A 18 35.09 -4.36 -0.44
C CYS A 18 35.36 -3.12 -1.31
N GLY A 19 36.00 -2.10 -0.75
CA GLY A 19 36.35 -0.87 -1.48
C GLY A 19 37.33 -1.05 -2.65
N PHE A 20 37.93 -2.23 -2.81
CA PHE A 20 38.90 -2.51 -3.88
C PHE A 20 38.29 -3.27 -5.07
N CYS A 21 37.40 -4.23 -4.82
CA CYS A 21 36.84 -5.10 -5.86
C CYS A 21 35.31 -5.07 -5.94
N GLY A 22 34.64 -4.39 -5.01
CA GLY A 22 33.19 -4.29 -4.95
C GLY A 22 32.48 -5.54 -4.43
N THR A 23 33.19 -6.60 -4.03
CA THR A 23 32.55 -7.81 -3.48
C THR A 23 31.82 -7.51 -2.18
N LYS A 24 30.57 -7.96 -2.06
CA LYS A 24 29.79 -7.87 -0.82
C LYS A 24 30.44 -8.73 0.26
N LEU A 25 30.83 -8.11 1.37
CA LEU A 25 31.59 -8.77 2.45
C LEU A 25 30.69 -9.27 3.58
N GLY A 26 29.46 -8.78 3.64
CA GLY A 26 28.52 -9.06 4.70
C GLY A 26 27.67 -7.85 4.98
N GLY A 27 26.57 -8.07 5.67
CA GLY A 27 25.53 -7.11 5.95
C GLY A 27 24.30 -7.95 6.21
N GLU A 28 23.73 -7.80 7.40
CA GLU A 28 22.40 -8.33 7.65
C GLU A 28 21.50 -7.88 6.49
N PRO A 29 20.54 -8.71 6.02
CA PRO A 29 19.50 -8.15 5.18
C PRO A 29 18.98 -6.94 5.95
N PHE A 30 19.25 -5.73 5.45
CA PHE A 30 18.54 -4.54 5.91
C PHE A 30 17.09 -4.89 5.64
N GLY A 31 16.42 -5.34 6.70
CA GLY A 31 15.02 -5.69 6.68
C GLY A 31 14.30 -4.49 6.12
N GLU A 32 13.76 -4.67 4.93
CA GLU A 32 12.69 -3.89 4.32
C GLU A 32 12.56 -2.48 4.90
N THR A 33 13.35 -1.51 4.40
CA THR A 33 13.18 -0.09 4.75
C THR A 33 11.82 0.47 4.29
N GLN A 34 11.00 -0.35 3.62
CA GLN A 34 9.58 -0.11 3.53
C GLN A 34 8.93 -0.56 4.84
N GLU A 35 8.62 0.40 5.72
CA GLU A 35 7.47 0.23 6.61
C GLU A 35 6.34 -0.33 5.76
N ARG A 36 5.88 -1.55 6.08
CA ARG A 36 4.93 -2.28 5.25
C ARG A 36 3.66 -1.45 5.23
N LEU A 37 3.55 -0.65 4.17
CA LEU A 37 2.48 0.30 4.00
C LEU A 37 1.17 -0.47 4.13
N ASP A 38 0.38 -0.16 5.16
CA ASP A 38 -0.90 -0.82 5.40
C ASP A 38 -1.84 -0.45 4.26
N LEU A 39 -1.77 -1.25 3.18
CA LEU A 39 -2.45 -0.99 1.93
C LEU A 39 -3.95 -0.90 2.16
N VAL A 40 -4.46 -1.64 3.15
CA VAL A 40 -5.86 -1.62 3.61
C VAL A 40 -6.21 -0.24 4.19
N ALA A 41 -5.45 0.25 5.16
CA ALA A 41 -5.71 1.54 5.80
C ALA A 41 -5.63 2.72 4.81
N ILE A 42 -4.70 2.66 3.86
CA ILE A 42 -4.57 3.67 2.82
C ILE A 42 -5.72 3.60 1.83
N GLN A 43 -6.07 2.40 1.36
CA GLN A 43 -7.23 2.24 0.49
C GLN A 43 -8.51 2.71 1.17
N TYR A 44 -8.65 2.47 2.48
CA TYR A 44 -9.79 2.94 3.26
C TYR A 44 -9.87 4.47 3.29
N ARG A 45 -8.78 5.14 3.69
CA ARG A 45 -8.73 6.60 3.72
C ARG A 45 -9.00 7.21 2.34
N LEU A 46 -8.43 6.62 1.30
CA LEU A 46 -8.64 7.05 -0.08
C LEU A 46 -10.10 6.88 -0.53
N ALA A 47 -10.75 5.76 -0.16
CA ALA A 47 -12.17 5.53 -0.45
C ALA A 47 -13.07 6.59 0.21
N ILE A 48 -12.78 6.94 1.47
CA ILE A 48 -13.52 8.00 2.19
C ILE A 48 -13.34 9.36 1.52
N ILE A 49 -12.12 9.69 1.06
CA ILE A 49 -11.87 10.92 0.32
C ILE A 49 -12.69 10.97 -0.97
N TYR A 50 -12.72 9.87 -1.73
CA TYR A 50 -13.54 9.79 -2.94
C TYR A 50 -15.04 9.94 -2.64
N LEU A 51 -15.52 9.31 -1.56
CA LEU A 51 -16.91 9.44 -1.12
C LEU A 51 -17.28 10.89 -0.77
N LYS A 52 -16.41 11.59 -0.04
CA LYS A 52 -16.61 13.01 0.30
C LYS A 52 -16.55 13.93 -0.92
N LYS A 53 -15.77 13.57 -1.94
CA LYS A 53 -15.71 14.27 -3.22
C LYS A 53 -16.94 14.02 -4.11
N GLY A 54 -17.81 13.09 -3.75
CA GLY A 54 -18.92 12.65 -4.61
C GLY A 54 -18.49 11.72 -5.75
N ASP A 55 -17.22 11.30 -5.76
CA ASP A 55 -16.68 10.36 -6.73
C ASP A 55 -16.93 8.93 -6.26
N TYR A 56 -18.21 8.56 -6.27
CA TYR A 56 -18.66 7.29 -5.73
C TYR A 56 -18.11 6.08 -6.50
N ARG A 57 -17.78 6.25 -7.80
CA ARG A 57 -17.21 5.17 -8.63
C ARG A 57 -15.85 4.72 -8.10
N HIS A 58 -14.95 5.66 -7.85
CA HIS A 58 -13.63 5.33 -7.32
C HIS A 58 -13.70 4.86 -5.85
N ALA A 59 -14.62 5.39 -5.05
CA ALA A 59 -14.85 4.93 -3.68
C ALA A 59 -15.22 3.43 -3.64
N VAL A 60 -16.19 3.01 -4.47
CA VAL A 60 -16.61 1.60 -4.60
C VAL A 60 -15.44 0.70 -4.98
N GLU A 61 -14.59 1.10 -5.93
CA GLU A 61 -13.44 0.30 -6.35
C GLU A 61 -12.48 0.05 -5.18
N LYS A 62 -12.18 1.09 -4.38
CA LYS A 62 -11.27 0.97 -3.23
C LYS A 62 -11.87 0.09 -2.13
N PHE A 63 -13.15 0.23 -1.80
CA PHE A 63 -13.82 -0.64 -0.84
C PHE A 63 -13.84 -2.11 -1.29
N LYS A 64 -14.06 -2.38 -2.59
CA LYS A 64 -13.98 -3.76 -3.12
C LYS A 64 -12.58 -4.37 -2.99
N LYS A 65 -11.52 -3.58 -3.19
CA LYS A 65 -10.14 -4.04 -2.98
C LYS A 65 -9.83 -4.37 -1.52
N ILE A 66 -10.41 -3.60 -0.59
CA ILE A 66 -10.30 -3.90 0.85
C ILE A 66 -11.02 -5.21 1.18
N LEU A 67 -12.25 -5.41 0.69
CA LEU A 67 -13.01 -6.64 0.94
C LEU A 67 -12.38 -7.91 0.32
N GLN A 68 -11.55 -7.77 -0.71
CA GLN A 68 -10.77 -8.91 -1.23
C GLN A 68 -9.73 -9.40 -0.23
N LYS A 69 -9.19 -8.50 0.61
CA LYS A 69 -8.22 -8.83 1.66
C LYS A 69 -8.91 -9.14 2.99
N GLU A 70 -9.95 -8.39 3.30
CA GLU A 70 -10.72 -8.50 4.54
C GLU A 70 -12.21 -8.73 4.22
N PRO A 71 -12.59 -9.94 3.78
CA PRO A 71 -13.97 -10.23 3.38
C PRO A 71 -14.98 -10.14 4.54
N ASN A 72 -14.51 -10.14 5.78
CA ASN A 72 -15.32 -10.02 6.99
C ASN A 72 -15.30 -8.61 7.61
N ASN A 73 -14.72 -7.61 6.92
CA ASN A 73 -14.74 -6.24 7.40
C ASN A 73 -16.14 -5.64 7.25
N ILE A 74 -16.92 -5.68 8.34
CA ILE A 74 -18.31 -5.21 8.41
C ILE A 74 -18.37 -3.70 8.07
N GLN A 75 -17.47 -2.90 8.63
CA GLN A 75 -17.44 -1.46 8.40
C GLN A 75 -17.31 -1.13 6.90
N VAL A 76 -16.43 -1.83 6.19
CA VAL A 76 -16.24 -1.62 4.76
C VAL A 76 -17.46 -2.06 3.95
N LYS A 77 -18.14 -3.15 4.34
CA LYS A 77 -19.41 -3.56 3.71
C LYS A 77 -20.50 -2.51 3.88
N GLU A 78 -20.64 -1.96 5.08
CA GLU A 78 -21.60 -0.89 5.37
C GLU A 78 -21.30 0.36 4.55
N LEU A 79 -20.03 0.78 4.47
CA LEU A 79 -19.63 1.93 3.67
C LEU A 79 -19.83 1.70 2.17
N LEU A 80 -19.54 0.51 1.66
CA LEU A 80 -19.81 0.14 0.27
C LEU A 80 -21.31 0.27 -0.06
N THR A 81 -22.16 -0.27 0.82
CA THR A 81 -23.62 -0.22 0.67
C THR A 81 -24.12 1.23 0.66
N GLN A 82 -23.64 2.05 1.58
CA GLN A 82 -23.96 3.48 1.64
C GLN A 82 -23.52 4.22 0.36
N THR A 83 -22.34 3.89 -0.15
CA THR A 83 -21.80 4.46 -1.38
C THR A 83 -22.68 4.12 -2.59
N GLU A 84 -23.10 2.86 -2.72
CA GLU A 84 -23.98 2.40 -3.81
C GLU A 84 -25.38 3.02 -3.72
N GLN A 85 -25.92 3.17 -2.51
CA GLN A 85 -27.18 3.89 -2.30
C GLN A 85 -27.07 5.37 -2.68
N ALA A 86 -25.94 6.02 -2.37
CA ALA A 86 -25.69 7.40 -2.76
C ALA A 86 -25.65 7.56 -4.29
N ILE A 87 -25.01 6.62 -5.00
CA ILE A 87 -25.02 6.57 -6.48
C ILE A 87 -26.46 6.50 -7.01
N LYS A 88 -27.23 5.53 -6.52
CA LYS A 88 -28.62 5.34 -6.95
C LYS A 88 -29.46 6.59 -6.70
N LYS A 89 -29.28 7.24 -5.54
CA LYS A 89 -29.96 8.48 -5.19
C LYS A 89 -29.55 9.65 -6.08
N SER A 90 -28.26 9.79 -6.40
CA SER A 90 -27.79 10.83 -7.33
C SER A 90 -28.40 10.64 -8.73
N GLN A 91 -28.38 9.41 -9.25
CA GLN A 91 -28.97 9.09 -10.55
C GLN A 91 -30.49 9.33 -10.59
N LEU A 92 -31.19 9.04 -9.48
CA LEU A 92 -32.63 9.28 -9.39
C LEU A 92 -32.97 10.77 -9.40
N ARG A 93 -32.14 11.63 -8.79
CA ARG A 93 -32.34 13.08 -8.80
C ARG A 93 -32.15 13.69 -10.18
N GLU A 94 -31.26 13.12 -10.98
CA GLU A 94 -31.02 13.56 -12.37
C GLU A 94 -32.20 13.20 -13.28
N GLN A 95 -32.90 12.09 -13.04
CA GLN A 95 -34.05 11.65 -13.86
C GLN A 95 -35.36 12.38 -13.58
N VAL A 96 -35.49 13.09 -12.44
CA VAL A 96 -36.73 13.78 -12.05
C VAL A 96 -36.70 15.28 -12.43
N GLY A 97 -35.61 15.74 -13.06
CA GLY A 97 -35.42 17.13 -13.49
C GLY A 97 -35.54 17.39 -14.99
N SER A 98 -36.12 16.48 -15.77
CA SER A 98 -36.36 16.63 -17.22
C SER A 98 -37.85 16.60 -17.56
#